data_AF-A0A537HAT2-F1
#
_entry.id   AF-A0A537HAT2-F1
#
_cell.length_a   1.000
_cell.length_b   1.000
_cell.length_c   1.000
_cell.angle_alpha   90.00
_cell.angle_beta   90.00
_cell.angle_gamma   90.00
#
_symmetry.space_group_name_H-M   'P 1'
#
loop_
_entity.id
_entity.type
_entity.pdbx_description
1 polymer ?
#
loop_
_entity_poly.entity_id
_entity_poly.type
_entity_poly.pdbx_seq_one_letter_code
_entity_poly.pdbx_strand_id
1 'polypeptide(L)'
;MTTLPQGLPLCKNASLGNIVCYSPPFIKKAYGYPSTGVLDGAGQTIVIVDAFGSPTVESDLALFDSLFGIPAPPSFTIFCGNSPKPFDTSTCPHVNINTNPMHGVFSWTIETSLDVQYAHAMAPGANIVLVVAATSSGNAINEAEAAAIAAFPGAIFSQSFGIPEIFLTANNGQIMQAQTNYANGVAMGDTFFASAGDTGADFGFGTEMSNFPASDLHNTAVTGTQGLPYNATGTLTPCPTSTPFSCTSGLSSYHGPCVLGRTVPPNCVPDGYGGEQVWNEPSFGAATGGAPSIIFGVPSYQTGLGLPARGPDVDYNGAIDGGVLVVYGGFGSPVLFIVGGTSAGSPQWAGIAALANQARASLGKGPIGDLNPVLYSIYHSARYATDFHDITVGNDRLVGSSVGFSAGTGYDVASGIGSPIVDQLIVDLAAS
;
A
#
# COMPACT_ATOMS: atom_id res chain seq x y z
N MET A 1 -14.80 -11.75 19.18
CA MET A 1 -13.49 -12.19 18.65
C MET A 1 -12.72 -12.86 19.78
N THR A 2 -12.22 -14.07 19.59
CA THR A 2 -11.07 -14.53 20.38
C THR A 2 -9.87 -13.74 19.88
N THR A 3 -9.42 -12.78 20.67
CA THR A 3 -8.11 -12.15 20.50
C THR A 3 -7.08 -13.28 20.46
N LEU A 4 -6.46 -13.52 19.30
CA LEU A 4 -5.28 -14.36 19.25
C LEU A 4 -4.08 -13.45 19.50
N PRO A 5 -3.42 -13.57 20.66
CA PRO A 5 -2.22 -12.81 20.95
C PRO A 5 -1.10 -13.38 20.06
N GLN A 6 -0.59 -12.55 19.15
CA GLN A 6 0.71 -12.73 18.50
C GLN A 6 0.99 -14.14 17.91
N GLY A 7 0.05 -14.72 17.16
CA GLY A 7 0.33 -15.87 16.30
C GLY A 7 -0.78 -16.11 15.29
N LEU A 8 -0.39 -16.16 14.00
CA LEU A 8 -1.23 -16.24 12.78
C LEU A 8 -2.68 -15.76 12.97
N PRO A 9 -3.05 -14.56 12.49
CA PRO A 9 -4.44 -14.15 12.54
C PRO A 9 -5.18 -14.93 11.45
N LEU A 10 -5.73 -16.09 11.81
CA LEU A 10 -6.71 -16.77 10.97
C LEU A 10 -8.05 -16.09 11.20
N CYS A 11 -8.51 -15.39 10.18
CA CYS A 11 -9.85 -14.83 10.15
C CYS A 11 -10.83 -15.89 9.67
N LYS A 12 -11.90 -16.11 10.44
CA LYS A 12 -13.02 -16.96 10.03
C LYS A 12 -13.96 -16.17 9.13
N ASN A 13 -14.12 -16.64 7.91
CA ASN A 13 -15.11 -16.17 6.94
C ASN A 13 -16.14 -17.27 6.68
N ALA A 14 -17.42 -16.91 6.64
CA ALA A 14 -18.52 -17.86 6.45
C ALA A 14 -18.50 -18.54 5.06
N SER A 15 -17.98 -17.84 4.05
CA SER A 15 -17.94 -18.29 2.65
C SER A 15 -16.58 -18.84 2.24
N LEU A 16 -15.49 -18.22 2.72
CA LEU A 16 -14.11 -18.55 2.33
C LEU A 16 -13.42 -19.52 3.31
N GLY A 17 -14.02 -19.80 4.47
CA GLY A 17 -13.40 -20.63 5.51
C GLY A 17 -12.39 -19.83 6.34
N ASN A 18 -11.24 -20.41 6.66
CA ASN A 18 -10.19 -19.65 7.36
C ASN A 18 -9.27 -19.04 6.31
N ILE A 19 -9.06 -17.73 6.42
CA ILE A 19 -8.14 -16.96 5.59
C ILE A 19 -7.10 -16.32 6.50
N VAL A 20 -5.86 -16.16 6.02
CA VAL A 20 -4.87 -15.37 6.75
C VAL A 20 -5.28 -13.91 6.67
N CYS A 21 -5.15 -13.20 7.79
CA CYS A 21 -5.35 -11.77 7.87
C CYS A 21 -4.28 -11.16 8.77
N TYR A 22 -4.02 -9.87 8.67
CA TYR A 22 -2.99 -9.21 9.47
C TYR A 22 -3.54 -7.99 10.22
N SER A 23 -3.20 -7.90 11.50
CA SER A 23 -3.37 -6.67 12.28
C SER A 23 -2.18 -5.73 12.07
N PRO A 24 -2.30 -4.41 12.32
CA PRO A 24 -1.17 -3.50 12.17
C PRO A 24 0.07 -3.85 13.00
N PRO A 25 -0.03 -4.28 14.29
CA PRO A 25 1.14 -4.72 15.04
C PRO A 25 1.85 -5.93 14.41
N PHE A 26 1.12 -6.78 13.70
CA PHE A 26 1.70 -7.94 13.01
C PHE A 26 2.48 -7.49 11.79
N ILE A 27 1.90 -6.64 10.93
CA ILE A 27 2.60 -6.05 9.78
C ILE A 27 3.88 -5.36 10.23
N LYS A 28 3.80 -4.53 11.28
CA LYS A 28 4.97 -3.84 11.82
C LYS A 28 6.08 -4.80 12.22
N LYS A 29 5.73 -5.93 12.83
CA LYS A 29 6.70 -6.96 13.18
C LYS A 29 7.28 -7.66 11.95
N ALA A 30 6.44 -7.98 10.96
CA ALA A 30 6.83 -8.72 9.76
C ALA A 30 7.85 -7.94 8.92
N TYR A 31 7.63 -6.63 8.71
CA TYR A 31 8.50 -5.75 7.92
C TYR A 31 9.56 -5.03 8.74
N GLY A 32 9.80 -5.44 9.99
CA GLY A 32 10.87 -4.88 10.81
C GLY A 32 10.73 -3.39 11.12
N TYR A 33 9.53 -2.90 11.45
CA TYR A 33 9.36 -1.52 11.89
C TYR A 33 10.10 -1.27 13.23
N PRO A 34 10.63 -0.06 13.45
CA PRO A 34 11.26 0.29 14.71
C PRO A 34 10.30 0.12 15.88
N SER A 35 10.83 -0.22 17.05
CA SER A 35 10.05 -0.34 18.28
C SER A 35 9.28 0.95 18.58
N THR A 36 8.04 0.80 19.06
CA THR A 36 7.14 1.92 19.37
C THR A 36 7.79 2.99 20.24
N GLY A 37 7.67 4.26 19.83
CA GLY A 37 8.13 5.44 20.59
C GLY A 37 9.53 5.96 20.20
N VAL A 38 10.24 5.29 19.28
CA VAL A 38 11.50 5.81 18.71
C VAL A 38 11.24 6.67 17.48
N LEU A 39 10.45 6.13 16.55
CA LEU A 39 9.93 6.82 15.38
C LEU A 39 8.46 6.47 15.25
N ASP A 40 7.62 7.48 15.11
CA ASP A 40 6.17 7.39 15.01
C ASP A 40 5.59 8.34 13.94
N GLY A 41 6.43 9.09 13.24
CA GLY A 41 6.02 10.06 12.22
C GLY A 41 5.73 11.46 12.78
N ALA A 42 6.06 11.72 14.06
CA ALA A 42 5.83 13.03 14.67
C ALA A 42 6.39 14.19 13.82
N GLY A 43 5.57 15.22 13.65
CA GLY A 43 5.89 16.40 12.85
C GLY A 43 5.70 16.24 11.35
N GLN A 44 5.28 15.07 10.88
CA GLN A 44 4.94 14.84 9.47
C GLN A 44 3.44 14.96 9.23
N THR A 45 3.08 15.13 7.95
CA THR A 45 1.70 15.11 7.48
C THR A 45 1.58 14.08 6.36
N ILE A 46 0.69 13.11 6.53
CA ILE A 46 0.32 12.16 5.48
C ILE A 46 -1.01 12.64 4.88
N VAL A 47 -1.00 12.88 3.58
CA VAL A 47 -2.15 13.24 2.77
C VAL A 47 -2.62 11.99 2.02
N ILE A 48 -3.90 11.67 2.16
CA ILE A 48 -4.56 10.54 1.48
C ILE A 48 -5.54 11.13 0.50
N VAL A 49 -5.47 10.75 -0.77
CA VAL A 49 -6.34 11.30 -1.81
C VAL A 49 -7.35 10.26 -2.23
N ASP A 50 -8.63 10.54 -2.00
CA ASP A 50 -9.73 9.63 -2.34
C ASP A 50 -10.88 10.32 -3.04
N ALA A 51 -11.54 9.60 -3.94
CA ALA A 51 -12.82 10.04 -4.47
C ALA A 51 -13.94 9.79 -3.46
N PHE A 52 -14.85 10.76 -3.33
CA PHE A 52 -16.05 10.69 -2.49
C PHE A 52 -15.81 10.64 -0.96
N GLY A 53 -14.70 10.06 -0.50
CA GLY A 53 -14.40 9.86 0.92
C GLY A 53 -15.30 8.81 1.57
N SER A 54 -15.39 8.80 2.90
CA SER A 54 -16.27 7.88 3.64
C SER A 54 -17.05 8.59 4.75
N PRO A 55 -18.39 8.39 4.86
CA PRO A 55 -19.21 9.03 5.88
C PRO A 55 -18.96 8.49 7.29
N THR A 56 -18.29 7.35 7.44
CA THR A 56 -17.99 6.72 8.74
C THR A 56 -16.52 6.78 9.12
N VAL A 57 -15.66 7.41 8.29
CA VAL A 57 -14.19 7.34 8.43
C VAL A 57 -13.67 7.77 9.80
N GLU A 58 -14.25 8.81 10.40
CA GLU A 58 -13.83 9.29 11.73
C GLU A 58 -14.14 8.26 12.84
N SER A 59 -15.36 7.70 12.83
CA SER A 59 -15.74 6.67 13.79
C SER A 59 -15.02 5.34 13.55
N ASP A 60 -14.72 5.04 12.29
CA ASP A 60 -14.01 3.82 11.90
C ASP A 60 -12.56 3.89 12.36
N LEU A 61 -11.87 5.01 12.14
CA LEU A 61 -10.51 5.26 12.63
C LEU A 61 -10.45 5.17 14.16
N ALA A 62 -11.35 5.86 14.88
CA ALA A 62 -11.35 5.84 16.35
C ALA A 62 -11.56 4.43 16.92
N LEU A 63 -12.42 3.61 16.29
CA LEU A 63 -12.63 2.23 16.70
C LEU A 63 -11.42 1.35 16.34
N PHE A 64 -10.84 1.52 15.16
CA PHE A 64 -9.63 0.81 14.74
C PHE A 64 -8.46 1.06 15.73
N ASP A 65 -8.25 2.33 16.09
CA ASP A 65 -7.26 2.75 17.07
C ASP A 65 -7.47 2.07 18.43
N SER A 66 -8.72 2.08 18.91
CA SER A 66 -9.07 1.41 20.16
C SER A 66 -8.89 -0.11 20.09
N LEU A 67 -9.18 -0.75 18.95
CA LEU A 67 -9.08 -2.20 18.80
C LEU A 67 -7.64 -2.69 18.76
N PHE A 68 -6.74 -1.91 18.14
CA PHE A 68 -5.34 -2.30 17.95
C PHE A 68 -4.37 -1.57 18.89
N GLY A 69 -4.88 -0.74 19.80
CA GLY A 69 -4.06 -0.05 20.81
C GLY A 69 -3.16 1.03 20.22
N ILE A 70 -3.66 1.72 19.19
CA ILE A 70 -2.95 2.80 18.50
C ILE A 70 -3.46 4.13 19.09
N PRO A 71 -2.58 5.06 19.50
CA PRO A 71 -3.03 6.40 19.90
C PRO A 71 -3.73 7.12 18.75
N ALA A 72 -4.75 7.93 19.05
CA ALA A 72 -5.37 8.79 18.06
C ALA A 72 -4.32 9.71 17.40
N PRO A 73 -4.48 10.05 16.10
CA PRO A 73 -3.54 10.94 15.44
C PRO A 73 -3.53 12.31 16.13
N PRO A 74 -2.40 13.06 16.10
CA PRO A 74 -2.37 14.43 16.62
C PRO A 74 -3.41 15.35 15.95
N SER A 75 -3.71 15.09 14.68
CA SER A 75 -4.80 15.71 13.93
C SER A 75 -5.32 14.75 12.88
N PHE A 76 -6.64 14.68 12.72
CA PHE A 76 -7.29 14.09 11.55
C PHE A 76 -8.16 15.14 10.87
N THR A 77 -7.82 15.50 9.64
CA THR A 77 -8.46 16.56 8.87
C THR A 77 -9.12 15.98 7.62
N ILE A 78 -10.40 16.27 7.41
CA ILE A 78 -11.07 16.03 6.14
C ILE A 78 -10.98 17.32 5.31
N PHE A 79 -10.32 17.25 4.16
CA PHE A 79 -10.06 18.36 3.25
C PHE A 79 -10.85 18.17 1.95
N CYS A 80 -11.86 19.00 1.71
CA CYS A 80 -12.77 18.93 0.56
C CYS A 80 -12.16 19.50 -0.73
N GLY A 81 -10.95 19.05 -1.09
CA GLY A 81 -10.29 19.28 -2.38
C GLY A 81 -10.50 20.67 -3.00
N ASN A 82 -11.18 20.70 -4.14
CA ASN A 82 -11.43 21.91 -4.96
C ASN A 82 -12.60 22.80 -4.47
N SER A 83 -13.16 22.53 -3.29
CA SER A 83 -14.18 23.38 -2.68
C SER A 83 -13.62 24.79 -2.40
N PRO A 84 -14.43 25.88 -2.56
CA PRO A 84 -14.05 27.22 -2.11
C PRO A 84 -13.78 27.33 -0.60
N LYS A 85 -14.25 26.36 0.19
CA LYS A 85 -14.01 26.24 1.62
C LYS A 85 -13.52 24.82 1.95
N PRO A 86 -12.28 24.47 1.59
CA PRO A 86 -11.86 23.07 1.62
C PRO A 86 -11.71 22.50 3.03
N PHE A 87 -11.66 23.34 4.07
CA PHE A 87 -11.69 22.89 5.48
C PHE A 87 -13.11 22.79 6.07
N ASP A 88 -14.15 23.16 5.33
CA ASP A 88 -15.54 23.03 5.75
C ASP A 88 -16.11 21.71 5.22
N THR A 89 -16.20 20.70 6.10
CA THR A 89 -16.65 19.35 5.74
C THR A 89 -18.08 19.31 5.20
N SER A 90 -18.91 20.32 5.46
CA SER A 90 -20.25 20.44 4.87
C SER A 90 -20.20 20.70 3.35
N THR A 91 -19.04 21.07 2.81
CA THR A 91 -18.82 21.29 1.38
C THR A 91 -18.23 20.08 0.65
N CYS A 92 -17.88 19.03 1.38
CA CYS A 92 -17.45 17.78 0.78
C CYS A 92 -18.63 17.12 0.03
N PRO A 93 -18.35 16.30 -1.00
CA PRO A 93 -19.36 15.49 -1.66
C PRO A 93 -20.15 14.66 -0.65
N HIS A 94 -21.48 14.75 -0.70
CA HIS A 94 -22.33 13.91 0.13
C HIS A 94 -22.39 12.50 -0.45
N VAL A 95 -21.80 11.56 0.27
CA VAL A 95 -21.84 10.14 -0.08
C VAL A 95 -23.09 9.48 0.47
N ASN A 96 -23.93 8.97 -0.42
CA ASN A 96 -25.02 8.06 -0.07
C ASN A 96 -24.74 6.68 -0.64
N ILE A 97 -24.18 5.81 0.19
CA ILE A 97 -23.88 4.41 -0.14
C ILE A 97 -25.10 3.58 -0.57
N ASN A 98 -26.32 4.05 -0.29
CA ASN A 98 -27.57 3.31 -0.55
C ASN A 98 -28.29 3.75 -1.84
N THR A 99 -27.85 4.81 -2.53
CA THR A 99 -28.54 5.32 -3.73
C THR A 99 -27.59 5.46 -4.92
N ASN A 100 -27.91 4.73 -6.01
CA ASN A 100 -27.30 4.79 -7.35
C ASN A 100 -25.75 4.83 -7.37
N PRO A 101 -25.06 3.67 -7.51
CA PRO A 101 -23.60 3.58 -7.39
C PRO A 101 -22.92 4.07 -8.68
N MET A 102 -23.06 5.35 -9.01
CA MET A 102 -22.23 5.97 -10.04
C MET A 102 -20.77 5.83 -9.59
N HIS A 103 -19.89 5.25 -10.44
CA HIS A 103 -18.44 5.21 -10.21
C HIS A 103 -17.94 4.42 -8.98
N GLY A 104 -18.71 3.45 -8.50
CA GLY A 104 -18.21 2.54 -7.44
C GLY A 104 -18.03 3.18 -6.07
N VAL A 105 -18.82 4.21 -5.74
CA VAL A 105 -18.80 4.96 -4.47
C VAL A 105 -18.66 4.08 -3.22
N PHE A 106 -19.36 2.94 -3.15
CA PHE A 106 -19.26 2.03 -2.00
C PHE A 106 -17.87 1.38 -1.87
N SER A 107 -17.19 1.10 -2.98
CA SER A 107 -15.81 0.60 -2.97
C SER A 107 -14.86 1.67 -2.43
N TRP A 108 -15.04 2.92 -2.87
CA TRP A 108 -14.27 4.06 -2.39
C TRP A 108 -14.43 4.29 -0.88
N THR A 109 -15.61 4.07 -0.31
CA THR A 109 -15.78 4.22 1.15
C THR A 109 -15.00 3.17 1.95
N ILE A 110 -14.79 1.97 1.38
CA ILE A 110 -13.93 0.94 1.98
C ILE A 110 -12.46 1.34 1.80
N GLU A 111 -12.08 1.78 0.60
CA GLU A 111 -10.75 2.28 0.25
C GLU A 111 -10.30 3.39 1.22
N THR A 112 -11.14 4.40 1.42
CA THR A 112 -10.88 5.48 2.37
C THR A 112 -10.66 4.99 3.80
N SER A 113 -11.35 3.93 4.19
CA SER A 113 -11.17 3.37 5.53
C SER A 113 -9.84 2.61 5.64
N LEU A 114 -9.45 1.86 4.60
CA LEU A 114 -8.15 1.21 4.50
C LEU A 114 -7.02 2.23 4.58
N ASP A 115 -7.04 3.22 3.70
CA ASP A 115 -5.94 4.17 3.53
C ASP A 115 -5.69 4.99 4.78
N VAL A 116 -6.76 5.55 5.37
CA VAL A 116 -6.67 6.34 6.61
C VAL A 116 -6.15 5.50 7.76
N GLN A 117 -6.67 4.29 7.92
CA GLN A 117 -6.31 3.43 9.05
C GLN A 117 -4.88 2.92 8.94
N TYR A 118 -4.41 2.50 7.75
CA TYR A 118 -3.07 1.94 7.62
C TYR A 118 -1.97 3.00 7.51
N ALA A 119 -2.24 4.17 6.94
CA ALA A 119 -1.32 5.30 7.00
C ALA A 119 -1.07 5.71 8.47
N HIS A 120 -2.17 5.93 9.22
CA HIS A 120 -2.10 6.26 10.64
C HIS A 120 -1.46 5.15 11.46
N ALA A 121 -1.83 3.89 11.21
CA ALA A 121 -1.27 2.79 11.96
C ALA A 121 0.24 2.70 11.83
N MET A 122 0.79 2.94 10.63
CA MET A 122 2.23 2.87 10.37
C MET A 122 2.98 4.06 10.97
N ALA A 123 2.37 5.25 10.98
CA ALA A 123 2.95 6.49 11.54
C ALA A 123 1.96 7.20 12.50
N PRO A 124 1.75 6.69 13.72
CA PRO A 124 0.68 7.16 14.62
C PRO A 124 0.89 8.57 15.19
N GLY A 125 2.10 9.11 15.06
CA GLY A 125 2.45 10.50 15.40
C GLY A 125 2.32 11.48 14.24
N ALA A 126 2.02 11.03 13.02
CA ALA A 126 1.81 11.91 11.88
C ALA A 126 0.41 12.56 11.92
N ASN A 127 0.28 13.78 11.40
CA ASN A 127 -1.03 14.35 11.09
C ASN A 127 -1.61 13.62 9.88
N ILE A 128 -2.89 13.30 9.91
CA ILE A 128 -3.57 12.64 8.78
C ILE A 128 -4.52 13.64 8.13
N VAL A 129 -4.42 13.75 6.81
CA VAL A 129 -5.32 14.56 5.98
C VAL A 129 -5.98 13.66 4.94
N LEU A 130 -7.29 13.50 5.02
CA LEU A 130 -8.09 12.88 3.96
C LEU A 130 -8.55 13.96 2.99
N VAL A 131 -8.00 13.97 1.79
CA VAL A 131 -8.42 14.81 0.66
C VAL A 131 -9.56 14.11 -0.08
N VAL A 132 -10.72 14.76 -0.10
CA VAL A 132 -11.93 14.23 -0.75
C VAL A 132 -12.13 14.90 -2.12
N ALA A 133 -11.90 14.14 -3.18
CA ALA A 133 -12.21 14.54 -4.54
C ALA A 133 -13.72 14.43 -4.83
N ALA A 134 -14.22 15.35 -5.65
CA ALA A 134 -15.65 15.47 -5.94
C ALA A 134 -16.26 14.23 -6.61
N THR A 135 -15.46 13.56 -7.44
CA THR A 135 -15.81 12.35 -8.19
C THR A 135 -14.56 11.50 -8.39
N SER A 136 -14.72 10.26 -8.87
CA SER A 136 -13.59 9.42 -9.30
C SER A 136 -13.05 9.78 -10.70
N SER A 137 -13.52 10.87 -11.32
CA SER A 137 -12.94 11.32 -12.58
C SER A 137 -11.59 11.93 -12.30
N GLY A 138 -10.58 11.61 -13.10
CA GLY A 138 -9.23 12.05 -12.73
C GLY A 138 -9.00 13.57 -12.87
N ASN A 139 -9.85 14.32 -13.60
CA ASN A 139 -9.82 15.80 -13.48
C ASN A 139 -10.19 16.26 -12.07
N ALA A 140 -11.23 15.67 -11.45
CA ALA A 140 -11.63 16.02 -10.09
C ALA A 140 -10.58 15.61 -9.05
N ILE A 141 -9.91 14.47 -9.27
CA ILE A 141 -8.77 14.03 -8.45
C ILE A 141 -7.60 15.00 -8.60
N ASN A 142 -7.17 15.30 -9.84
CA ASN A 142 -6.08 16.25 -10.10
C ASN A 142 -6.34 17.64 -9.49
N GLU A 143 -7.58 18.14 -9.53
CA GLU A 143 -7.93 19.41 -8.90
C GLU A 143 -7.85 19.35 -7.37
N ALA A 144 -8.29 18.24 -6.77
CA ALA A 144 -8.19 18.02 -5.33
C ALA A 144 -6.72 17.89 -4.88
N GLU A 145 -5.89 17.18 -5.63
CA GLU A 145 -4.45 17.06 -5.42
C GLU A 145 -3.76 18.43 -5.50
N ALA A 146 -4.03 19.21 -6.54
CA ALA A 146 -3.44 20.54 -6.70
C ALA A 146 -3.77 21.45 -5.51
N ALA A 147 -5.01 21.40 -5.01
CA ALA A 147 -5.42 22.14 -3.82
C ALA A 147 -4.72 21.64 -2.54
N ALA A 148 -4.53 20.32 -2.41
CA ALA A 148 -3.85 19.72 -1.28
C ALA A 148 -2.34 20.02 -1.25
N ILE A 149 -1.66 19.93 -2.40
CA ILE A 149 -0.24 20.29 -2.55
C ILE A 149 -0.01 21.75 -2.13
N ALA A 150 -0.91 22.66 -2.52
CA ALA A 150 -0.84 24.06 -2.12
C ALA A 150 -1.09 24.26 -0.61
N ALA A 151 -1.93 23.43 0.01
CA ALA A 151 -2.32 23.56 1.41
C ALA A 151 -1.35 22.87 2.40
N PHE A 152 -0.65 21.82 1.95
CA PHE A 152 0.18 20.96 2.79
C PHE A 152 1.56 20.70 2.16
N PRO A 153 2.42 21.73 2.01
CA PRO A 153 3.73 21.56 1.41
C PRO A 153 4.67 20.73 2.30
N GLY A 154 5.48 19.86 1.68
CA GLY A 154 6.35 18.91 2.35
C GLY A 154 5.62 17.66 2.89
N ALA A 155 4.40 17.40 2.41
CA ALA A 155 3.58 16.28 2.85
C ALA A 155 3.87 14.99 2.08
N ILE A 156 3.34 13.88 2.59
CA ILE A 156 3.50 12.56 1.99
C ILE A 156 2.14 12.13 1.46
N PHE A 157 2.03 11.99 0.15
CA PHE A 157 0.79 11.66 -0.55
C PHE A 157 0.69 10.15 -0.77
N SER A 158 -0.43 9.56 -0.32
CA SER A 158 -0.84 8.19 -0.63
C SER A 158 -2.02 8.21 -1.59
N GLN A 159 -1.92 7.45 -2.68
CA GLN A 159 -2.93 7.31 -3.72
C GLN A 159 -3.21 5.84 -4.00
N SER A 160 -4.39 5.36 -3.60
CA SER A 160 -4.81 3.97 -3.80
C SER A 160 -5.84 3.86 -4.92
N PHE A 161 -5.49 4.42 -6.08
CA PHE A 161 -6.34 4.42 -7.26
C PHE A 161 -5.51 4.37 -8.54
N GLY A 162 -6.17 4.05 -9.65
CA GLY A 162 -5.59 4.30 -10.95
C GLY A 162 -6.48 3.89 -12.11
N ILE A 163 -5.99 4.18 -13.30
CA ILE A 163 -6.60 3.80 -14.57
C ILE A 163 -5.54 3.20 -15.51
N PRO A 164 -5.84 2.08 -16.20
CA PRO A 164 -4.92 1.50 -17.18
C PRO A 164 -4.55 2.52 -18.26
N GLU A 165 -3.26 2.61 -18.57
CA GLU A 165 -2.72 3.65 -19.45
C GLU A 165 -3.35 3.67 -20.85
N ILE A 166 -3.87 2.54 -21.34
CA ILE A 166 -4.56 2.46 -22.63
C ILE A 166 -5.73 3.46 -22.74
N PHE A 167 -6.40 3.77 -21.62
CA PHE A 167 -7.50 4.73 -21.59
C PHE A 167 -7.04 6.19 -21.60
N LEU A 168 -5.76 6.45 -21.37
CA LEU A 168 -5.21 7.79 -21.27
C LEU A 168 -4.52 8.26 -22.55
N THR A 169 -4.16 7.33 -23.45
CA THR A 169 -3.49 7.63 -24.73
C THR A 169 -4.24 8.60 -25.64
N ALA A 170 -5.54 8.84 -25.40
CA ALA A 170 -6.38 9.81 -26.11
C ALA A 170 -6.69 11.11 -25.33
N ASN A 171 -6.25 11.24 -24.06
CA ASN A 171 -6.59 12.35 -23.17
C ASN A 171 -5.34 13.01 -22.54
N ASN A 172 -4.54 13.68 -23.38
CA ASN A 172 -3.27 14.30 -22.96
C ASN A 172 -3.43 15.38 -21.86
N GLY A 173 -4.60 16.03 -21.74
CA GLY A 173 -4.80 17.15 -20.81
C GLY A 173 -4.74 16.72 -19.34
N GLN A 174 -5.38 15.60 -19.01
CA GLN A 174 -5.44 15.10 -17.64
C GLN A 174 -4.08 14.59 -17.16
N ILE A 175 -3.33 13.88 -18.01
CA ILE A 175 -1.97 13.43 -17.69
C ILE A 175 -1.06 14.65 -17.46
N MET A 176 -1.06 15.63 -18.39
CA MET A 176 -0.21 16.81 -18.25
C MET A 176 -0.51 17.59 -16.96
N GLN A 177 -1.78 17.67 -16.54
CA GLN A 177 -2.15 18.29 -15.28
C GLN A 177 -1.60 17.50 -14.08
N ALA A 178 -1.77 16.18 -14.06
CA ALA A 178 -1.24 15.33 -12.99
C ALA A 178 0.30 15.42 -12.91
N GLN A 179 1.00 15.32 -14.04
CA GLN A 179 2.46 15.51 -14.10
C GLN A 179 2.89 16.88 -13.54
N THR A 180 2.13 17.93 -13.86
CA THR A 180 2.37 19.27 -13.32
C THR A 180 2.17 19.32 -11.81
N ASN A 181 1.14 18.65 -11.28
CA ASN A 181 0.90 18.54 -9.85
C ASN A 181 2.09 17.86 -9.16
N TYR A 182 2.49 16.66 -9.61
CA TYR A 182 3.58 15.91 -8.97
C TYR A 182 4.91 16.66 -9.04
N ALA A 183 5.24 17.29 -10.18
CA ALA A 183 6.44 18.13 -10.30
C ALA A 183 6.42 19.33 -9.35
N ASN A 184 5.26 20.00 -9.20
CA ASN A 184 5.10 21.10 -8.26
C ASN A 184 5.22 20.63 -6.81
N GLY A 185 4.61 19.50 -6.46
CA GLY A 185 4.68 18.93 -5.12
C GLY A 185 6.10 18.53 -4.74
N VAL A 186 6.81 17.82 -5.62
CA VAL A 186 8.23 17.50 -5.43
C VAL A 186 9.07 18.76 -5.21
N ALA A 187 8.79 19.84 -5.95
CA ALA A 187 9.48 21.12 -5.75
C ALA A 187 9.18 21.77 -4.37
N MET A 188 8.07 21.42 -3.73
CA MET A 188 7.71 21.80 -2.37
C MET A 188 8.20 20.82 -1.31
N GLY A 189 8.84 19.72 -1.71
CA GLY A 189 9.33 18.66 -0.83
C GLY A 189 8.33 17.54 -0.56
N ASP A 190 7.25 17.45 -1.34
CA ASP A 190 6.27 16.36 -1.22
C ASP A 190 6.83 15.04 -1.74
N THR A 191 6.33 13.93 -1.18
CA THR A 191 6.62 12.56 -1.64
C THR A 191 5.32 11.90 -2.06
N PHE A 192 5.30 11.17 -3.18
CA PHE A 192 4.09 10.55 -3.73
C PHE A 192 4.21 9.03 -3.84
N PHE A 193 3.20 8.32 -3.36
CA PHE A 193 3.04 6.87 -3.52
C PHE A 193 1.75 6.57 -4.26
N ALA A 194 1.81 5.63 -5.20
CA ALA A 194 0.65 5.21 -5.96
C ALA A 194 0.61 3.69 -6.15
N SER A 195 -0.58 3.11 -5.97
CA SER A 195 -0.82 1.67 -6.09
C SER A 195 -0.67 1.22 -7.55
N ALA A 196 0.15 0.19 -7.80
CA ALA A 196 0.42 -0.30 -9.15
C ALA A 196 -0.79 -0.98 -9.81
N GLY A 197 -1.81 -1.35 -9.03
CA GLY A 197 -3.06 -1.95 -9.49
C GLY A 197 -3.21 -3.42 -9.07
N ASP A 198 -4.40 -3.98 -9.30
CA ASP A 198 -4.81 -5.26 -8.70
C ASP A 198 -5.29 -6.31 -9.74
N THR A 199 -5.04 -6.04 -11.02
CA THR A 199 -5.55 -6.86 -12.15
C THR A 199 -4.42 -7.33 -13.08
N GLY A 200 -3.25 -7.58 -12.52
CA GLY A 200 -2.10 -8.12 -13.26
C GLY A 200 -1.45 -7.12 -14.22
N ALA A 201 -0.48 -7.62 -14.99
CA ALA A 201 0.33 -6.84 -15.93
C ALA A 201 -0.43 -6.28 -17.16
N ASP A 202 -1.71 -6.61 -17.36
CA ASP A 202 -2.48 -6.21 -18.53
C ASP A 202 -3.87 -5.63 -18.22
N PHE A 203 -4.25 -5.56 -16.95
CA PHE A 203 -5.56 -5.10 -16.50
C PHE A 203 -6.75 -5.81 -17.18
N GLY A 204 -6.56 -7.05 -17.65
CA GLY A 204 -7.55 -7.82 -18.40
C GLY A 204 -7.70 -7.45 -19.88
N PHE A 205 -6.82 -6.61 -20.44
CA PHE A 205 -6.87 -6.22 -21.86
C PHE A 205 -5.98 -7.06 -22.78
N GLY A 206 -5.22 -8.02 -22.25
CA GLY A 206 -4.36 -8.90 -23.06
C GLY A 206 -3.14 -8.21 -23.66
N THR A 207 -2.79 -7.00 -23.21
CA THR A 207 -1.61 -6.23 -23.65
C THR A 207 -0.92 -5.65 -22.43
N GLU A 208 0.40 -5.76 -22.36
CA GLU A 208 1.19 -5.19 -21.26
C GLU A 208 1.02 -3.67 -21.18
N MET A 209 0.72 -3.16 -19.99
CA MET A 209 0.64 -1.72 -19.71
C MET A 209 0.73 -1.47 -18.22
N SER A 210 1.15 -0.26 -17.83
CA SER A 210 1.12 0.15 -16.42
C SER A 210 -0.23 0.78 -16.06
N ASN A 211 -0.40 1.05 -14.76
CA ASN A 211 -1.47 1.88 -14.21
C ASN A 211 -0.98 3.31 -14.01
N PHE A 212 -1.85 4.28 -14.22
CA PHE A 212 -1.60 5.69 -13.87
C PHE A 212 -2.44 6.07 -12.64
N PRO A 213 -1.90 6.76 -11.61
CA PRO A 213 -0.65 7.52 -11.61
C PRO A 213 0.62 6.78 -11.21
N ALA A 214 0.59 5.48 -10.91
CA ALA A 214 1.80 4.73 -10.53
C ALA A 214 2.93 4.79 -11.57
N SER A 215 2.60 4.91 -12.86
CA SER A 215 3.61 5.07 -13.92
C SER A 215 4.20 6.48 -14.05
N ASP A 216 3.67 7.48 -13.34
CA ASP A 216 4.24 8.82 -13.34
C ASP A 216 5.67 8.82 -12.76
N LEU A 217 6.54 9.67 -13.30
CA LEU A 217 7.96 9.68 -12.98
C LEU A 217 8.28 10.09 -11.54
N HIS A 218 7.39 10.82 -10.87
CA HIS A 218 7.56 11.30 -9.50
C HIS A 218 6.77 10.50 -8.46
N ASN A 219 5.98 9.52 -8.90
CA ASN A 219 5.28 8.62 -8.01
C ASN A 219 6.13 7.37 -7.77
N THR A 220 6.30 6.99 -6.50
CA THR A 220 6.80 5.67 -6.13
C THR A 220 5.69 4.65 -6.35
N ALA A 221 5.82 3.81 -7.37
CA ALA A 221 4.87 2.78 -7.75
C ALA A 221 4.98 1.58 -6.81
N VAL A 222 3.90 1.28 -6.09
CA VAL A 222 3.85 0.20 -5.10
C VAL A 222 3.12 -1.01 -5.67
N THR A 223 3.88 -2.09 -5.92
CA THR A 223 3.36 -3.40 -6.31
C THR A 223 3.03 -4.26 -5.09
N GLY A 224 2.52 -5.47 -5.32
CA GLY A 224 1.95 -6.35 -4.31
C GLY A 224 2.71 -7.66 -4.15
N THR A 225 2.91 -8.08 -2.90
CA THR A 225 3.43 -9.39 -2.51
C THR A 225 2.40 -10.21 -1.72
N GLN A 226 2.67 -11.49 -1.56
CA GLN A 226 1.94 -12.42 -0.70
C GLN A 226 2.91 -13.30 0.09
N GLY A 227 2.58 -13.61 1.35
CA GLY A 227 3.48 -14.33 2.27
C GLY A 227 3.52 -15.86 2.10
N LEU A 228 4.68 -16.49 2.08
CA LEU A 228 4.85 -17.89 1.68
C LEU A 228 4.20 -18.95 2.61
N PRO A 229 4.02 -20.20 2.13
CA PRO A 229 4.10 -20.65 0.74
C PRO A 229 2.72 -20.80 0.11
N TYR A 230 2.52 -20.25 -1.08
CA TYR A 230 1.32 -20.51 -1.88
C TYR A 230 1.58 -21.59 -2.93
N ASN A 231 0.56 -22.37 -3.26
CA ASN A 231 0.62 -23.31 -4.38
C ASN A 231 0.48 -22.57 -5.73
N ALA A 232 0.55 -23.29 -6.85
CA ALA A 232 0.38 -22.72 -8.19
C ALA A 232 -1.01 -22.11 -8.46
N THR A 233 -2.00 -22.35 -7.60
CA THR A 233 -3.34 -21.74 -7.68
C THR A 233 -3.50 -20.54 -6.75
N GLY A 234 -2.40 -20.06 -6.15
CA GLY A 234 -2.41 -18.94 -5.20
C GLY A 234 -3.17 -19.26 -3.92
N THR A 235 -3.21 -20.53 -3.50
CA THR A 235 -3.79 -20.96 -2.21
C THR A 235 -2.68 -21.25 -1.21
N LEU A 236 -2.83 -20.75 0.02
CA LEU A 236 -1.82 -20.96 1.05
C LEU A 236 -1.66 -22.45 1.37
N THR A 237 -0.42 -22.91 1.37
CA THR A 237 -0.10 -24.31 1.68
C THR A 237 -0.08 -24.48 3.20
N PRO A 238 -0.86 -25.43 3.74
CA PRO A 238 -0.88 -25.65 5.18
C PRO A 238 0.46 -26.20 5.66
N CYS A 239 0.88 -25.78 6.85
CA CYS A 239 2.05 -26.34 7.49
C CYS A 239 1.89 -27.85 7.80
N PRO A 240 3.01 -28.60 7.85
CA PRO A 240 3.00 -30.01 8.23
C PRO A 240 2.41 -30.26 9.61
N THR A 241 1.78 -31.42 9.79
CA THR A 241 1.18 -31.84 11.07
C THR A 241 2.11 -32.71 11.92
N SER A 242 3.24 -33.17 11.35
CA SER A 242 4.25 -33.98 12.03
C SER A 242 5.33 -33.11 12.69
N THR A 243 5.78 -33.49 13.88
CA THR A 243 6.70 -32.71 14.70
C THR A 243 8.07 -33.40 14.83
N PRO A 244 9.19 -32.65 14.95
CA PRO A 244 9.30 -31.18 14.83
C PRO A 244 9.13 -30.72 13.37
N PHE A 245 8.57 -29.53 13.16
CA PHE A 245 8.50 -28.91 11.84
C PHE A 245 9.17 -27.53 11.83
N SER A 246 9.55 -27.11 10.62
CA SER A 246 9.92 -25.76 10.25
C SER A 246 9.06 -25.42 9.04
N CYS A 247 8.21 -24.39 9.12
CA CYS A 247 7.36 -23.98 8.00
C CYS A 247 7.14 -22.47 8.01
N THR A 248 6.56 -21.97 6.92
CA THR A 248 6.06 -20.61 6.80
C THR A 248 4.56 -20.66 6.54
N SER A 249 3.84 -19.61 6.90
CA SER A 249 2.42 -19.47 6.63
C SER A 249 2.08 -17.99 6.65
N GLY A 250 1.85 -17.42 5.46
CA GLY A 250 1.81 -15.98 5.30
C GLY A 250 3.18 -15.36 5.55
N LEU A 251 3.22 -14.14 6.06
CA LEU A 251 4.47 -13.41 6.36
C LEU A 251 5.22 -13.95 7.60
N SER A 252 4.89 -15.12 8.13
CA SER A 252 5.46 -15.65 9.37
C SER A 252 6.14 -17.01 9.21
N SER A 253 7.27 -17.18 9.89
CA SER A 253 7.91 -18.48 10.12
C SER A 253 7.49 -19.09 11.46
N TYR A 254 7.51 -20.42 11.51
CA TYR A 254 7.14 -21.23 12.66
C TYR A 254 8.11 -22.39 12.86
N HIS A 255 8.54 -22.61 14.10
CA HIS A 255 9.33 -23.76 14.52
C HIS A 255 8.70 -24.47 15.72
N GLY A 256 8.77 -25.81 15.76
CA GLY A 256 8.51 -26.59 16.98
C GLY A 256 7.56 -27.78 16.83
N PRO A 257 7.09 -28.36 17.95
CA PRO A 257 6.24 -29.54 17.95
C PRO A 257 4.73 -29.21 18.01
N CYS A 258 4.29 -28.15 17.35
CA CYS A 258 2.86 -27.83 17.28
C CYS A 258 2.18 -28.56 16.10
N VAL A 259 0.86 -28.71 16.13
CA VAL A 259 0.10 -29.30 15.02
C VAL A 259 -0.84 -28.22 14.51
N LEU A 260 -0.53 -27.68 13.33
CA LEU A 260 -1.36 -26.67 12.68
C LEU A 260 -2.57 -27.36 12.04
N GLY A 261 -3.77 -26.95 12.45
CA GLY A 261 -5.04 -27.34 11.85
C GLY A 261 -5.84 -26.09 11.45
N ARG A 262 -7.16 -26.21 11.25
CA ARG A 262 -8.07 -25.05 11.03
C ARG A 262 -8.20 -24.11 12.25
N THR A 263 -7.35 -24.25 13.25
CA THR A 263 -7.18 -23.36 14.40
C THR A 263 -5.69 -23.37 14.73
N VAL A 264 -5.08 -22.21 14.88
CA VAL A 264 -3.70 -22.09 15.40
C VAL A 264 -3.77 -22.26 16.90
N PRO A 265 -3.26 -23.36 17.48
CA PRO A 265 -3.27 -23.51 18.93
C PRO A 265 -2.32 -22.48 19.57
N PRO A 266 -2.57 -22.04 20.83
CA PRO A 266 -1.82 -20.95 21.49
C PRO A 266 -0.30 -21.16 21.62
N ASN A 267 0.19 -22.37 21.34
CA ASN A 267 1.60 -22.74 21.39
C ASN A 267 2.32 -22.64 20.03
N CYS A 268 1.65 -22.26 18.94
CA CYS A 268 2.31 -21.92 17.67
C CYS A 268 2.52 -20.39 17.62
N VAL A 269 3.68 -19.93 18.09
CA VAL A 269 4.04 -18.50 18.08
C VAL A 269 4.98 -18.25 16.89
N PRO A 270 4.70 -17.29 16.00
CA PRO A 270 5.59 -16.86 14.94
C PRO A 270 6.86 -16.27 15.53
N ASP A 271 7.99 -16.81 15.10
CA ASP A 271 9.32 -16.46 15.60
C ASP A 271 10.18 -15.71 14.57
N GLY A 272 9.64 -15.46 13.38
CA GLY A 272 10.32 -14.68 12.35
C GLY A 272 9.44 -14.38 11.14
N TYR A 273 10.07 -13.78 10.14
CA TYR A 273 9.48 -13.46 8.85
C TYR A 273 9.51 -14.69 7.93
N GLY A 274 8.36 -14.98 7.32
CA GLY A 274 8.11 -16.20 6.55
C GLY A 274 8.51 -16.14 5.07
N GLY A 275 8.95 -14.98 4.58
CA GLY A 275 9.22 -14.76 3.17
C GLY A 275 7.98 -14.39 2.36
N GLU A 276 8.23 -13.89 1.17
CA GLU A 276 7.25 -13.35 0.24
C GLU A 276 7.47 -13.90 -1.18
N GLN A 277 6.42 -13.83 -1.99
CA GLN A 277 6.44 -14.00 -3.44
C GLN A 277 5.55 -12.93 -4.07
N VAL A 278 5.65 -12.73 -5.38
CA VAL A 278 4.75 -11.83 -6.14
C VAL A 278 3.29 -12.19 -5.85
N TRP A 279 2.45 -11.17 -5.60
CA TRP A 279 1.03 -11.36 -5.36
C TRP A 279 0.30 -11.78 -6.63
N ASN A 280 -0.26 -13.00 -6.59
CA ASN A 280 -1.11 -13.56 -7.63
C ASN A 280 -2.01 -14.63 -7.01
N GLU A 281 -3.29 -14.31 -6.92
CA GLU A 281 -4.31 -15.16 -6.33
C GLU A 281 -5.42 -15.49 -7.35
N PRO A 282 -5.21 -16.54 -8.17
CA PRO A 282 -6.18 -17.03 -9.13
C PRO A 282 -7.58 -17.26 -8.58
N SER A 283 -7.69 -17.66 -7.31
CA SER A 283 -8.98 -17.90 -6.65
C SER A 283 -9.80 -16.64 -6.40
N PHE A 284 -9.14 -15.48 -6.32
CA PHE A 284 -9.77 -14.16 -6.22
C PHE A 284 -9.80 -13.42 -7.56
N GLY A 285 -9.12 -13.93 -8.58
CA GLY A 285 -8.98 -13.24 -9.88
C GLY A 285 -8.24 -11.92 -9.74
N ALA A 286 -7.25 -11.86 -8.85
CA ALA A 286 -6.46 -10.68 -8.55
C ALA A 286 -4.97 -11.01 -8.60
N ALA A 287 -4.17 -10.05 -9.05
CA ALA A 287 -2.72 -10.11 -9.09
C ALA A 287 -2.18 -8.68 -9.06
N THR A 288 -0.99 -8.47 -8.52
CA THR A 288 -0.38 -7.14 -8.56
C THR A 288 -0.31 -6.60 -9.99
N GLY A 289 -0.50 -5.30 -10.16
CA GLY A 289 -0.05 -4.59 -11.35
C GLY A 289 1.48 -4.60 -11.39
N GLY A 290 2.01 -4.44 -12.60
CA GLY A 290 3.45 -4.54 -12.85
C GLY A 290 3.68 -4.72 -14.35
N ALA A 291 4.10 -3.67 -15.03
CA ALA A 291 4.49 -3.72 -16.44
C ALA A 291 5.28 -2.47 -16.80
N PRO A 292 6.09 -2.50 -17.87
CA PRO A 292 6.61 -1.27 -18.45
C PRO A 292 5.47 -0.40 -18.95
N SER A 293 5.55 0.90 -18.69
CA SER A 293 4.55 1.86 -19.10
C SER A 293 4.51 2.05 -20.63
N ILE A 294 3.33 2.34 -21.18
CA ILE A 294 3.14 2.68 -22.60
C ILE A 294 3.18 4.19 -22.86
N ILE A 295 3.35 5.01 -21.81
CA ILE A 295 3.30 6.48 -21.88
C ILE A 295 4.67 7.11 -21.57
N PHE A 296 5.30 6.66 -20.49
CA PHE A 296 6.54 7.20 -19.96
C PHE A 296 7.74 6.30 -20.28
N GLY A 297 8.79 6.89 -20.86
CA GLY A 297 10.07 6.23 -21.08
C GLY A 297 10.85 6.02 -19.78
N VAL A 298 11.98 5.32 -19.87
CA VAL A 298 12.82 5.00 -18.71
C VAL A 298 13.38 6.28 -18.06
N PRO A 299 13.07 6.57 -16.78
CA PRO A 299 13.66 7.70 -16.08
C PRO A 299 15.13 7.47 -15.74
N SER A 300 15.85 8.55 -15.43
CA SER A 300 17.29 8.48 -15.12
C SER A 300 17.61 7.54 -13.95
N TYR A 301 16.75 7.51 -12.93
CA TYR A 301 16.93 6.65 -11.75
C TYR A 301 16.74 5.15 -12.04
N GLN A 302 16.04 4.76 -13.11
CA GLN A 302 15.89 3.37 -13.57
C GLN A 302 16.87 2.99 -14.70
N THR A 303 17.82 3.86 -15.03
CA THR A 303 18.79 3.59 -16.10
C THR A 303 19.69 2.41 -15.74
N GLY A 304 19.89 1.49 -16.68
CA GLY A 304 20.74 0.31 -16.49
C GLY A 304 20.00 -0.95 -16.02
N LEU A 305 18.70 -0.87 -15.72
CA LEU A 305 17.87 -2.02 -15.35
C LEU A 305 17.42 -2.87 -16.55
N GLY A 306 17.74 -2.45 -17.79
CA GLY A 306 17.33 -3.16 -19.01
C GLY A 306 15.84 -3.01 -19.36
N LEU A 307 15.14 -2.05 -18.76
CA LEU A 307 13.74 -1.75 -19.01
C LEU A 307 13.52 -1.08 -20.38
N PRO A 308 12.41 -1.38 -21.08
CA PRO A 308 12.04 -0.67 -22.32
C PRO A 308 11.34 0.67 -22.04
N ALA A 309 10.76 0.83 -20.85
CA ALA A 309 9.99 2.00 -20.41
C ALA A 309 9.96 2.06 -18.87
N ARG A 310 9.33 3.08 -18.27
CA ARG A 310 9.17 3.19 -16.81
C ARG A 310 8.48 1.94 -16.24
N GLY A 311 9.12 1.23 -15.29
CA GLY A 311 8.53 0.09 -14.54
C GLY A 311 8.18 0.47 -13.10
N PRO A 312 7.58 -0.41 -12.29
CA PRO A 312 7.28 -0.10 -10.88
C PRO A 312 8.55 0.08 -10.03
N ASP A 313 8.42 0.52 -8.77
CA ASP A 313 9.57 0.88 -7.94
C ASP A 313 9.78 -0.07 -6.77
N VAL A 314 8.75 -0.31 -5.96
CA VAL A 314 8.80 -1.08 -4.71
C VAL A 314 7.60 -2.03 -4.61
N ASP A 315 7.58 -2.87 -3.58
CA ASP A 315 6.41 -3.69 -3.26
C ASP A 315 6.00 -3.58 -1.78
N TYR A 316 4.86 -4.18 -1.46
CA TYR A 316 4.36 -4.41 -0.10
C TYR A 316 3.29 -5.52 -0.13
N ASN A 317 2.91 -6.11 1.02
CA ASN A 317 1.83 -7.11 1.06
C ASN A 317 0.52 -6.57 0.48
N GLY A 318 0.08 -7.17 -0.63
CA GLY A 318 -1.17 -6.88 -1.32
C GLY A 318 -2.14 -8.06 -1.35
N ALA A 319 -1.81 -9.20 -0.73
CA ALA A 319 -2.65 -10.39 -0.78
C ALA A 319 -4.03 -10.20 -0.12
N ILE A 320 -5.05 -10.88 -0.62
CA ILE A 320 -6.37 -11.01 0.00
C ILE A 320 -6.36 -12.14 1.02
N ASP A 321 -5.85 -13.33 0.66
CA ASP A 321 -5.42 -14.33 1.64
C ASP A 321 -4.07 -13.88 2.20
N GLY A 322 -4.05 -13.30 3.40
CA GLY A 322 -2.98 -12.43 3.87
C GLY A 322 -3.35 -10.95 3.84
N GLY A 323 -4.63 -10.61 3.70
CA GLY A 323 -5.09 -9.23 3.71
C GLY A 323 -5.02 -8.58 5.09
N VAL A 324 -5.04 -7.26 5.09
CA VAL A 324 -5.00 -6.46 6.31
C VAL A 324 -6.39 -6.28 6.90
N LEU A 325 -6.47 -6.20 8.23
CA LEU A 325 -7.71 -5.97 8.97
C LEU A 325 -8.04 -4.49 9.03
N VAL A 326 -9.22 -4.10 8.56
CA VAL A 326 -9.74 -2.73 8.53
C VAL A 326 -11.07 -2.68 9.29
N VAL A 327 -11.35 -1.60 10.01
CA VAL A 327 -12.69 -1.33 10.55
C VAL A 327 -13.50 -0.59 9.51
N TYR A 328 -14.73 -1.04 9.25
CA TYR A 328 -15.62 -0.35 8.30
C TYR A 328 -17.06 -0.28 8.81
N GLY A 329 -17.57 0.94 8.95
CA GLY A 329 -18.89 1.27 9.50
C GLY A 329 -20.01 1.39 8.46
N GLY A 330 -19.67 1.46 7.16
CA GLY A 330 -20.64 1.70 6.09
C GLY A 330 -21.73 0.63 5.95
N PHE A 331 -21.62 -0.53 6.60
CA PHE A 331 -22.71 -1.53 6.66
C PHE A 331 -23.82 -1.20 7.67
N GLY A 332 -23.81 -0.01 8.27
CA GLY A 332 -24.75 0.40 9.32
C GLY A 332 -24.32 -0.03 10.73
N SER A 333 -23.29 -0.88 10.84
CA SER A 333 -22.57 -1.19 12.06
C SER A 333 -21.11 -1.51 11.72
N PRO A 334 -20.14 -1.10 12.56
CA PRO A 334 -18.73 -1.36 12.30
C PRO A 334 -18.43 -2.86 12.28
N VAL A 335 -17.72 -3.30 11.25
CA VAL A 335 -17.20 -4.66 11.12
C VAL A 335 -15.69 -4.63 10.96
N LEU A 336 -15.01 -5.73 11.31
CA LEU A 336 -13.68 -5.98 10.77
C LEU A 336 -13.83 -6.59 9.38
N PHE A 337 -13.22 -5.92 8.41
CA PHE A 337 -13.17 -6.29 7.02
C PHE A 337 -11.73 -6.63 6.63
N ILE A 338 -11.54 -7.59 5.74
CA ILE A 338 -10.21 -7.98 5.25
C ILE A 338 -10.04 -7.31 3.89
N VAL A 339 -8.95 -6.58 3.73
CA VAL A 339 -8.64 -5.87 2.50
C VAL A 339 -7.26 -6.29 2.02
N GLY A 340 -7.16 -6.64 0.73
CA GLY A 340 -5.88 -6.81 0.02
C GLY A 340 -5.68 -5.66 -0.97
N GLY A 341 -5.03 -5.93 -2.10
CA GLY A 341 -4.73 -4.91 -3.10
C GLY A 341 -3.41 -4.21 -2.85
N THR A 342 -2.79 -3.73 -3.94
CA THR A 342 -1.67 -2.78 -3.91
C THR A 342 -2.06 -1.47 -3.22
N SER A 343 -3.36 -1.17 -3.18
CA SER A 343 -4.01 -0.21 -2.29
C SER A 343 -3.52 -0.28 -0.83
N ALA A 344 -3.30 -1.47 -0.27
CA ALA A 344 -2.78 -1.56 1.10
C ALA A 344 -1.32 -1.07 1.19
N GLY A 345 -0.54 -1.18 0.12
CA GLY A 345 0.88 -0.85 0.11
C GLY A 345 1.16 0.67 0.15
N SER A 346 0.45 1.46 -0.67
CA SER A 346 0.61 2.92 -0.75
C SER A 346 0.56 3.65 0.61
N PRO A 347 -0.47 3.48 1.45
CA PRO A 347 -0.57 4.17 2.75
C PRO A 347 0.49 3.67 3.74
N GLN A 348 0.94 2.42 3.62
CA GLN A 348 1.97 1.86 4.49
C GLN A 348 3.36 2.40 4.13
N TRP A 349 3.65 2.55 2.84
CA TRP A 349 4.85 3.26 2.35
C TRP A 349 4.82 4.75 2.70
N ALA A 350 3.66 5.40 2.66
CA ALA A 350 3.50 6.76 3.17
C ALA A 350 3.85 6.86 4.66
N GLY A 351 3.44 5.87 5.46
CA GLY A 351 3.87 5.73 6.85
C GLY A 351 5.38 5.59 7.00
N ILE A 352 6.04 4.74 6.18
CA ILE A 352 7.50 4.57 6.19
C ILE A 352 8.22 5.88 5.87
N ALA A 353 7.76 6.62 4.86
CA ALA A 353 8.30 7.94 4.52
C ALA A 353 8.12 8.95 5.67
N ALA A 354 7.02 8.88 6.43
CA ALA A 354 6.83 9.74 7.60
C ALA A 354 7.85 9.42 8.70
N LEU A 355 8.12 8.14 8.97
CA LEU A 355 9.17 7.74 9.91
C LEU A 355 10.55 8.22 9.44
N ALA A 356 10.84 8.08 8.14
CA ALA A 356 12.10 8.55 7.55
C ALA A 356 12.23 10.08 7.62
N ASN A 357 11.18 10.84 7.30
CA ASN A 357 11.20 12.31 7.40
C ASN A 357 11.34 12.79 8.86
N GLN A 358 10.71 12.11 9.83
CA GLN A 358 10.96 12.38 11.25
C GLN A 358 12.43 12.16 11.62
N ALA A 359 13.03 11.05 11.16
CA ALA A 359 14.45 10.78 11.38
C ALA A 359 15.35 11.84 10.70
N ARG A 360 15.03 12.27 9.48
CA ARG A 360 15.72 13.37 8.77
C ARG A 360 15.64 14.69 9.53
N ALA A 361 14.48 15.03 10.06
CA ALA A 361 14.29 16.23 10.86
C ALA A 361 15.19 16.22 12.12
N SER A 362 15.37 15.07 12.76
CA SER A 362 16.30 14.92 13.90
C SER A 362 17.77 15.16 13.53
N LEU A 363 18.11 15.01 12.24
CA LEU A 363 19.43 15.30 11.66
C LEU A 363 19.52 16.73 11.07
N GLY A 364 18.49 17.56 11.24
CA GLY A 364 18.44 18.92 10.70
C GLY A 364 18.25 18.99 9.18
N LYS A 365 17.74 17.93 8.56
CA LYS A 365 17.41 17.88 7.12
C LYS A 365 15.93 18.14 6.88
N GLY A 366 15.60 18.57 5.66
CA GLY A 366 14.21 18.65 5.19
C GLY A 366 13.64 17.28 4.79
N PRO A 367 12.36 17.24 4.38
CA PRO A 367 11.72 16.05 3.81
C PRO A 367 12.52 15.44 2.64
N ILE A 368 12.30 14.15 2.34
CA ILE A 368 12.96 13.47 1.22
C ILE A 368 12.58 14.11 -0.12
N GLY A 369 11.30 14.45 -0.32
CA GLY A 369 10.79 14.91 -1.61
C GLY A 369 10.68 13.74 -2.60
N ASP A 370 11.30 13.89 -3.77
CA ASP A 370 11.35 12.84 -4.80
C ASP A 370 12.13 11.62 -4.31
N LEU A 371 11.39 10.57 -3.93
CA LEU A 371 11.95 9.39 -3.27
C LEU A 371 12.62 8.43 -4.26
N ASN A 372 12.18 8.37 -5.51
CA ASN A 372 12.64 7.37 -6.47
C ASN A 372 14.17 7.44 -6.70
N PRO A 373 14.80 8.62 -6.97
CA PRO A 373 16.25 8.70 -7.07
C PRO A 373 17.01 8.19 -5.84
N VAL A 374 16.46 8.38 -4.65
CA VAL A 374 17.07 7.91 -3.39
C VAL A 374 16.99 6.39 -3.28
N LEU A 375 15.82 5.80 -3.54
CA LEU A 375 15.63 4.34 -3.52
C LEU A 375 16.58 3.64 -4.50
N TYR A 376 16.69 4.13 -5.72
CA TYR A 376 17.59 3.54 -6.71
C TYR A 376 19.07 3.75 -6.38
N SER A 377 19.43 4.82 -5.66
CA SER A 377 20.80 4.96 -5.13
C SER A 377 21.13 3.89 -4.08
N ILE A 378 20.15 3.51 -3.25
CA ILE A 378 20.27 2.43 -2.26
C ILE A 378 20.35 1.08 -2.97
N TYR A 379 19.47 0.82 -3.94
CA TYR A 379 19.45 -0.40 -4.76
C TYR A 379 20.81 -0.69 -5.42
N HIS A 380 21.49 0.35 -5.94
CA HIS A 380 22.81 0.21 -6.55
C HIS A 380 23.98 0.14 -5.55
N SER A 381 23.71 0.23 -4.26
CA SER A 381 24.71 0.20 -3.20
C SER A 381 24.82 -1.19 -2.56
N ALA A 382 25.83 -1.36 -1.70
CA ALA A 382 25.97 -2.58 -0.89
C ALA A 382 24.87 -2.72 0.20
N ARG A 383 24.01 -1.71 0.38
CA ARG A 383 22.93 -1.68 1.38
C ARG A 383 21.65 -2.33 0.91
N TYR A 384 21.50 -2.56 -0.40
CA TYR A 384 20.26 -3.12 -0.96
C TYR A 384 19.76 -4.36 -0.20
N ALA A 385 20.64 -5.35 -0.01
CA ALA A 385 20.28 -6.60 0.67
C ALA A 385 20.05 -6.47 2.19
N THR A 386 20.38 -5.33 2.81
CA THR A 386 20.04 -5.04 4.21
C THR A 386 18.75 -4.27 4.36
N ASP A 387 18.34 -3.55 3.32
CA ASP A 387 17.23 -2.61 3.36
C ASP A 387 15.97 -3.17 2.71
N PHE A 388 16.11 -4.22 1.88
CA PHE A 388 15.00 -4.83 1.16
C PHE A 388 15.02 -6.37 1.23
N HIS A 389 13.82 -6.94 1.24
CA HIS A 389 13.59 -8.33 0.88
C HIS A 389 13.42 -8.43 -0.65
N ASP A 390 14.40 -9.05 -1.31
CA ASP A 390 14.37 -9.33 -2.75
C ASP A 390 13.35 -10.43 -3.07
N ILE A 391 12.32 -10.10 -3.86
CA ILE A 391 11.24 -11.02 -4.23
C ILE A 391 11.64 -11.76 -5.50
N THR A 392 11.97 -13.05 -5.35
CA THR A 392 12.58 -13.84 -6.44
C THR A 392 11.67 -14.93 -7.01
N VAL A 393 10.44 -15.03 -6.51
CA VAL A 393 9.49 -16.11 -6.83
C VAL A 393 8.13 -15.52 -7.15
N GLY A 394 7.46 -16.11 -8.15
CA GLY A 394 6.11 -15.74 -8.55
C GLY A 394 6.07 -14.94 -9.84
N ASN A 395 4.86 -14.52 -10.21
CA ASN A 395 4.60 -13.68 -11.38
C ASN A 395 3.24 -12.99 -11.22
N ASP A 396 3.05 -11.89 -11.93
CA ASP A 396 1.85 -11.04 -11.90
C ASP A 396 0.83 -11.38 -13.01
N ARG A 397 0.93 -12.56 -13.63
CA ARG A 397 0.04 -12.97 -14.72
C ARG A 397 -1.36 -13.27 -14.19
N LEU A 398 -2.32 -12.42 -14.55
CA LEU A 398 -3.72 -12.63 -14.23
C LEU A 398 -4.25 -13.93 -14.87
N VAL A 399 -5.17 -14.61 -14.17
CA VAL A 399 -5.86 -15.79 -14.70
C VAL A 399 -6.54 -15.47 -16.04
N GLY A 400 -6.25 -16.30 -17.04
CA GLY A 400 -6.80 -16.15 -18.38
C GLY A 400 -6.02 -15.20 -19.29
N SER A 401 -5.00 -14.50 -18.77
CA SER A 401 -4.09 -13.69 -19.57
C SER A 401 -2.86 -14.48 -20.04
N SER A 402 -2.30 -14.06 -21.18
CA SER A 402 -0.96 -14.47 -21.64
C SER A 402 0.15 -13.51 -21.22
N VAL A 403 -0.19 -12.36 -20.64
CA VAL A 403 0.72 -11.28 -20.28
C VAL A 403 1.09 -11.39 -18.80
N GLY A 404 2.37 -11.27 -18.48
CA GLY A 404 2.85 -11.21 -17.11
C GLY A 404 4.36 -11.38 -17.02
N PHE A 405 4.93 -10.80 -15.99
CA PHE A 405 6.34 -10.73 -15.65
C PHE A 405 6.62 -11.65 -14.46
N SER A 406 7.76 -12.32 -14.49
CA SER A 406 8.19 -13.20 -13.40
C SER A 406 9.19 -12.47 -12.52
N ALA A 407 9.12 -12.73 -11.22
CA ALA A 407 10.12 -12.27 -10.28
C ALA A 407 11.50 -12.88 -10.56
N GLY A 408 12.54 -12.17 -10.17
CA GLY A 408 13.94 -12.56 -10.39
C GLY A 408 14.85 -12.03 -9.29
N THR A 409 16.16 -12.26 -9.38
CA THR A 409 17.12 -11.68 -8.43
C THR A 409 17.33 -10.19 -8.73
N GLY A 410 17.21 -9.36 -7.70
CA GLY A 410 17.30 -7.91 -7.80
C GLY A 410 16.03 -7.33 -8.42
N TYR A 411 16.15 -6.16 -9.05
CA TYR A 411 15.00 -5.50 -9.66
C TYR A 411 14.33 -6.39 -10.70
N ASP A 412 13.01 -6.51 -10.61
CA ASP A 412 12.15 -7.05 -11.65
C ASP A 412 10.85 -6.25 -11.80
N VAL A 413 10.12 -6.49 -12.88
CA VAL A 413 8.91 -5.72 -13.22
C VAL A 413 7.70 -6.09 -12.35
N ALA A 414 7.70 -7.27 -11.73
CA ALA A 414 6.56 -7.76 -10.95
C ALA A 414 6.59 -7.25 -9.49
N SER A 415 7.78 -7.02 -8.94
CA SER A 415 8.01 -6.61 -7.53
C SER A 415 8.86 -5.34 -7.36
N GLY A 416 9.35 -4.74 -8.46
CA GLY A 416 10.27 -3.60 -8.37
C GLY A 416 11.57 -4.00 -7.68
N ILE A 417 12.06 -3.18 -6.75
CA ILE A 417 13.26 -3.48 -5.94
C ILE A 417 12.98 -4.43 -4.77
N GLY A 418 11.72 -4.74 -4.45
CA GLY A 418 11.35 -5.60 -3.33
C GLY A 418 10.65 -4.88 -2.16
N SER A 419 10.45 -5.63 -1.08
CA SER A 419 9.73 -5.19 0.13
C SER A 419 10.68 -4.59 1.16
N PRO A 420 10.27 -3.59 1.96
CA PRO A 420 11.20 -2.90 2.85
C PRO A 420 11.49 -3.68 4.13
N ILE A 421 12.76 -3.68 4.55
CA ILE A 421 13.18 -3.93 5.94
C ILE A 421 13.22 -2.57 6.63
N VAL A 422 12.11 -2.20 7.26
CA VAL A 422 11.79 -0.79 7.54
C VAL A 422 12.79 -0.11 8.48
N ASP A 423 13.23 -0.77 9.55
CA ASP A 423 14.20 -0.19 10.49
C ASP A 423 15.57 0.06 9.85
N GLN A 424 16.00 -0.79 8.92
CA GLN A 424 17.25 -0.60 8.17
C GLN A 424 17.09 0.48 7.11
N LEU A 425 16.05 0.40 6.30
CA LEU A 425 15.79 1.34 5.20
C LEU A 425 15.65 2.78 5.72
N ILE A 426 14.95 3.00 6.84
CA ILE A 426 14.80 4.35 7.42
C ILE A 426 16.15 4.99 7.75
N VAL A 427 17.14 4.21 8.20
CA VAL A 427 18.47 4.74 8.53
C VAL A 427 19.14 5.32 7.29
N ASP A 428 19.10 4.59 6.17
CA ASP A 428 19.75 5.03 4.93
C ASP A 428 18.91 6.12 4.20
N LEU A 429 17.58 6.09 4.28
CA LEU A 429 16.72 7.20 3.84
C LEU A 429 16.92 8.49 4.65
N ALA A 430 17.22 8.37 5.95
CA ALA A 430 17.53 9.54 6.78
C ALA A 430 18.90 10.14 6.44
N ALA A 431 19.84 9.29 6.03
CA ALA A 431 21.21 9.67 5.68
C ALA A 431 21.36 10.31 4.29
N SER A 432 20.39 10.14 3.39
CA SER A 432 20.44 10.65 2.00
C SER A 432 20.43 12.18 1.85
#